data_AF-A0A521GKU8-F1
#
_entry.id   AF-A0A521GKU8-F1
#
_cell.length_a   1.000
_cell.length_b   1.000
_cell.length_c   1.000
_cell.angle_alpha   90.00
_cell.angle_beta   90.00
_cell.angle_gamma   90.00
#
_symmetry.space_group_name_H-M   'P 1'
#
loop_
_entity.id
_entity.type
_entity.pdbx_description
1 polymer ?
#
loop_
_entity_poly.entity_id
_entity_poly.type
_entity_poly.pdbx_seq_one_letter_code
_entity_poly.pdbx_strand_id
1 'polypeptide(L)'
;MSEFKSTRRGYSSRARQPERQWRRNQNTVAYATTAKLGPIAHTVIIALMIAVLGLIYLTQVTKTSFFGYQLNDKQTQLETLATERQNLEIENARLQALERVKNSDVAKAMTDPVGTEYANN
;
A
#
# COMPACT_ATOMS: atom_id res chain seq x y z
N MET A 1 -5.44 64.60 68.90
CA MET A 1 -4.56 63.43 68.72
C MET A 1 -4.76 62.94 67.29
N SER A 2 -3.66 62.83 66.57
CA SER A 2 -3.53 62.45 65.16
C SER A 2 -4.16 61.10 64.81
N GLU A 3 -4.71 60.97 63.60
CA GLU A 3 -4.22 59.94 62.69
C GLU A 3 -4.61 60.25 61.23
N PHE A 4 -3.57 60.43 60.41
CA PHE A 4 -3.63 60.41 58.96
C PHE A 4 -3.54 58.93 58.53
N LYS A 5 -4.35 58.47 57.58
CA LYS A 5 -3.85 57.52 56.57
C LYS A 5 -4.74 57.40 55.34
N SER A 6 -4.06 57.56 54.21
CA SER A 6 -4.52 57.37 52.85
C SER A 6 -5.01 55.94 52.60
N THR A 7 -6.08 55.82 51.81
CA THR A 7 -6.38 54.56 51.12
C THR A 7 -6.44 54.83 49.62
N ARG A 8 -5.51 54.18 48.92
CA ARG A 8 -5.24 54.26 47.49
C ARG A 8 -6.50 53.86 46.68
N ARG A 9 -6.88 54.67 45.68
CA ARG A 9 -7.82 54.25 44.62
C ARG A 9 -7.08 53.37 43.62
N GLY A 10 -7.26 52.06 43.74
CA GLY A 10 -6.99 51.13 42.64
C GLY A 10 -8.15 51.18 41.65
N TYR A 11 -7.88 51.60 40.41
CA TYR A 11 -8.82 51.46 39.30
C TYR A 11 -8.81 50.00 38.83
N SER A 12 -9.71 49.17 39.36
CA SER A 12 -10.04 47.88 38.75
C SER A 12 -11.21 48.09 37.79
N SER A 13 -10.92 48.31 36.51
CA SER A 13 -11.90 48.23 35.43
C SER A 13 -12.33 46.77 35.23
N ARG A 14 -13.30 46.33 36.04
CA ARG A 14 -14.04 45.09 35.76
C ARG A 14 -14.88 45.36 34.51
N ALA A 15 -14.47 44.75 33.41
CA ALA A 15 -15.28 44.68 32.19
C ALA A 15 -16.66 44.15 32.57
N ARG A 16 -17.68 45.01 32.43
CA ARG A 16 -19.08 44.63 32.59
C ARG A 16 -19.41 43.67 31.46
N GLN A 17 -19.38 42.37 31.74
CA GLN A 17 -20.18 41.42 30.97
C GLN A 17 -21.61 41.97 30.98
N PRO A 18 -22.24 42.20 29.83
CA PRO A 18 -23.62 42.65 29.83
C PRO A 18 -24.43 41.49 30.40
N GLU A 19 -24.79 41.59 31.67
CA GLU A 19 -25.94 40.89 32.22
C GLU A 19 -27.09 41.26 31.30
N ARG A 20 -27.43 40.35 30.39
CA ARG A 20 -28.66 40.41 29.61
C ARG A 20 -29.78 40.30 30.61
N GLN A 21 -30.14 41.44 31.18
CA GLN A 21 -31.22 41.58 32.12
C GLN A 21 -32.49 41.23 31.36
N TRP A 22 -32.94 39.99 31.54
CA TRP A 22 -34.13 39.45 30.91
C TRP A 22 -35.32 40.31 31.33
N ARG A 23 -35.80 41.16 30.42
CA ARG A 23 -36.94 42.03 30.70
C ARG A 23 -38.20 41.18 30.80
N ARG A 24 -39.00 41.46 31.82
CA ARG A 24 -40.31 40.81 32.00
C ARG A 24 -41.21 41.16 30.81
N ASN A 25 -41.99 40.18 30.36
CA ASN A 25 -42.96 40.29 29.27
C ASN A 25 -42.39 40.36 27.83
N GLN A 26 -41.22 39.77 27.59
CA GLN A 26 -40.73 39.52 26.23
C GLN A 26 -40.82 38.03 25.90
N ASN A 27 -41.60 37.70 24.87
CA ASN A 27 -41.72 36.34 24.36
C ASN A 27 -40.45 36.00 23.56
N THR A 28 -39.44 35.45 24.24
CA THR A 28 -38.21 34.98 23.60
C THR A 28 -38.44 33.58 23.06
N VAL A 29 -38.63 33.45 21.75
CA VAL A 29 -38.61 32.13 21.10
C VAL A 29 -37.16 31.66 20.99
N ALA A 30 -36.83 30.57 21.67
CA ALA A 30 -35.55 29.92 21.47
C ALA A 30 -35.60 29.15 20.14
N TYR A 31 -34.89 29.62 19.12
CA TYR A 31 -34.61 28.80 17.93
C TYR A 31 -33.60 27.72 18.31
N ALA A 32 -34.06 26.66 18.97
CA ALA A 32 -33.28 25.44 19.07
C ALA A 32 -33.29 24.82 17.68
N THR A 33 -32.17 24.92 16.95
CA THR A 33 -31.93 24.12 15.74
C THR A 33 -31.78 22.66 16.14
N THR A 34 -32.90 22.03 16.48
CA THR A 34 -33.02 20.59 16.64
C THR A 34 -33.14 20.00 15.24
N ALA A 35 -32.06 20.08 14.45
CA ALA A 35 -31.91 19.26 13.25
C ALA A 35 -31.64 17.82 13.71
N LYS A 36 -32.65 17.20 14.34
CA LYS A 36 -32.62 15.77 14.63
C LYS A 36 -32.98 15.08 13.33
N LEU A 37 -32.03 14.28 12.83
CA LEU A 37 -32.31 13.32 11.78
C LEU A 37 -33.52 12.49 12.22
N GLY A 38 -34.60 12.56 11.45
CA GLY A 38 -35.79 11.77 11.73
C GLY A 38 -35.48 10.27 11.67
N PRO A 39 -36.33 9.41 12.25
CA PRO A 39 -36.10 7.96 12.28
C PRO A 39 -35.79 7.38 10.89
N ILE A 40 -36.44 7.90 9.85
CA ILE A 40 -36.23 7.52 8.45
C ILE A 40 -34.84 7.95 7.94
N ALA A 41 -34.40 9.16 8.22
CA ALA A 41 -33.08 9.62 7.79
C ALA A 41 -31.96 8.80 8.44
N HIS A 42 -32.15 8.39 9.70
CA HIS A 42 -31.18 7.55 10.40
C HIS A 42 -31.06 6.15 9.79
N THR A 43 -32.18 5.49 9.46
CA THR A 43 -32.14 4.16 8.84
C THR A 43 -31.58 4.20 7.42
N VAL A 44 -31.87 5.25 6.64
CA VAL A 44 -31.28 5.43 5.30
C VAL A 44 -29.76 5.57 5.37
N ILE A 45 -29.24 6.33 6.34
CA ILE A 45 -27.78 6.46 6.54
C ILE A 45 -27.16 5.11 6.91
N ILE A 46 -27.81 4.32 7.78
CA ILE A 46 -27.33 2.98 8.14
C ILE A 46 -27.34 2.04 6.92
N ALA A 47 -28.41 2.06 6.11
CA ALA A 47 -28.48 1.27 4.89
C ALA A 47 -27.36 1.65 3.90
N LEU A 48 -27.07 2.94 3.75
CA LEU A 48 -25.97 3.43 2.92
C LEU A 48 -24.60 3.00 3.47
N MET A 49 -24.39 3.05 4.79
CA MET A 49 -23.16 2.55 5.44
C MET A 49 -22.94 1.06 5.13
N ILE A 50 -23.98 0.23 5.27
CA ILE A 50 -23.90 -1.21 4.97
C ILE A 50 -23.60 -1.42 3.48
N ALA A 51 -24.24 -0.68 2.58
CA ALA A 51 -23.98 -0.76 1.14
C ALA A 51 -22.52 -0.42 0.81
N VAL A 52 -21.96 0.63 1.41
CA VAL A 52 -20.55 1.01 1.23
C VAL A 52 -19.61 -0.07 1.75
N LEU A 53 -19.86 -0.64 2.92
CA LEU A 53 -19.07 -1.76 3.45
C LEU A 53 -19.11 -2.98 2.53
N GLY A 54 -20.28 -3.31 1.97
CA GLY A 54 -20.43 -4.38 0.99
C GLY A 54 -19.63 -4.13 -0.30
N LEU A 55 -19.63 -2.89 -0.80
CA LEU A 55 -18.84 -2.49 -1.97
C LEU A 55 -17.34 -2.56 -1.72
N ILE A 56 -16.87 -2.16 -0.52
CA ILE A 56 -15.47 -2.29 -0.11
C ILE A 56 -15.06 -3.75 -0.09
N TYR A 57 -15.89 -4.63 0.48
CA TYR A 57 -15.61 -6.07 0.51
C TYR A 57 -15.53 -6.65 -0.90
N LEU A 58 -16.46 -6.28 -1.79
CA LEU A 58 -16.44 -6.71 -3.18
C LEU A 58 -15.16 -6.25 -3.89
N THR A 59 -14.74 -4.99 -3.70
CA THR A 59 -13.50 -4.48 -4.29
C THR A 59 -12.25 -5.14 -3.72
N GLN A 60 -12.23 -5.52 -2.44
CA GLN A 60 -11.13 -6.31 -1.87
C GLN A 60 -11.07 -7.70 -2.50
N VAL A 61 -12.21 -8.36 -2.69
CA VAL A 61 -12.26 -9.66 -3.38
C VAL A 61 -11.78 -9.52 -4.83
N THR A 62 -12.27 -8.54 -5.59
CA THR A 62 -11.86 -8.34 -6.99
C THR A 62 -10.40 -7.92 -7.13
N LYS A 63 -9.91 -7.00 -6.29
CA LYS A 63 -8.52 -6.56 -6.33
C LYS A 63 -7.56 -7.67 -5.89
N THR A 64 -7.86 -8.41 -4.82
CA THR A 64 -7.02 -9.55 -4.40
C THR A 64 -6.97 -10.63 -5.47
N SER A 65 -8.10 -10.94 -6.12
CA SER A 65 -8.12 -11.87 -7.25
C SER A 65 -7.29 -11.35 -8.43
N PHE A 66 -7.46 -10.10 -8.84
CA PHE A 66 -6.77 -9.55 -10.01
C PHE A 66 -5.27 -9.30 -9.78
N PHE A 67 -4.89 -8.79 -8.60
CA PHE A 67 -3.48 -8.67 -8.20
C PHE A 67 -2.84 -10.04 -8.04
N GLY A 68 -3.56 -11.05 -7.53
CA GLY A 68 -3.08 -12.43 -7.45
C GLY A 68 -2.73 -13.02 -8.82
N TYR A 69 -3.59 -12.82 -9.83
CA TYR A 69 -3.32 -13.30 -11.19
C TYR A 69 -2.13 -12.59 -11.85
N GLN A 70 -2.03 -11.27 -11.72
CA GLN A 70 -0.89 -10.53 -12.27
C GLN A 70 0.43 -10.90 -11.58
N LEU A 71 0.42 -11.15 -10.27
CA LEU A 71 1.60 -11.58 -9.54
C LEU A 71 2.04 -12.99 -10.00
N ASN A 72 1.08 -13.90 -10.18
CA ASN A 72 1.36 -15.26 -10.64
C ASN A 72 1.91 -15.28 -12.07
N ASP A 73 1.33 -14.49 -12.98
CA ASP A 73 1.84 -14.37 -14.35
C ASP A 73 3.28 -13.80 -14.38
N LYS A 74 3.55 -12.76 -13.57
CA LYS A 74 4.91 -12.22 -13.42
C LYS A 74 5.89 -13.20 -12.80
N GLN A 75 5.47 -13.97 -11.80
CA GLN A 75 6.29 -15.01 -11.16
C GLN A 75 6.60 -16.15 -12.14
N THR A 76 5.61 -16.61 -12.90
CA THR A 76 5.76 -17.64 -13.94
C THR A 76 6.73 -17.18 -15.02
N GLN A 77 6.63 -15.92 -15.47
CA GLN A 77 7.58 -15.33 -16.41
C GLN A 77 8.99 -15.31 -15.82
N LEU A 78 9.15 -14.91 -14.55
CA LEU A 78 10.44 -14.84 -13.88
C LEU A 78 11.09 -16.22 -13.73
N GLU A 79 10.32 -17.25 -13.39
CA GLU A 79 10.77 -18.65 -13.32
C GLU A 79 11.16 -19.19 -14.70
N THR A 80 10.39 -18.87 -15.74
CA THR A 80 10.70 -19.24 -17.13
C THR A 80 12.03 -18.60 -17.56
N LEU A 81 12.18 -17.29 -17.33
CA LEU A 81 13.41 -16.54 -17.64
C LEU A 81 14.62 -17.05 -16.85
N ALA A 82 14.45 -17.41 -15.58
CA ALA A 82 15.52 -17.99 -14.77
C ALA A 82 15.96 -19.36 -15.31
N THR A 83 15.00 -20.18 -15.72
CA THR A 83 15.27 -21.49 -16.34
C THR A 83 16.00 -21.33 -17.68
N GLU A 84 15.57 -20.39 -18.52
CA GLU A 84 16.22 -20.10 -19.80
C GLU A 84 17.65 -19.59 -19.61
N ARG A 85 17.87 -18.70 -18.64
CA ARG A 85 19.22 -18.24 -18.26
C ARG A 85 20.12 -19.40 -17.86
N GLN A 86 19.64 -20.29 -17.00
CA GLN A 86 20.40 -21.45 -16.56
C GLN A 86 20.74 -22.39 -17.73
N ASN A 87 19.79 -22.61 -18.65
CA ASN A 87 20.03 -23.42 -19.85
C ASN A 87 21.09 -22.78 -20.76
N LEU A 88 21.04 -21.47 -20.97
CA LEU A 88 22.03 -20.74 -21.75
C LEU A 88 23.43 -20.78 -21.12
N GLU A 89 23.52 -20.69 -19.79
CA GLU A 89 24.80 -20.82 -19.07
C GLU A 89 25.40 -22.22 -19.21
N ILE A 90 24.58 -23.27 -19.10
CA ILE A 90 25.01 -24.66 -19.32
C ILE A 90 25.48 -24.86 -20.76
N GLU A 91 24.73 -24.36 -21.74
CA GLU A 91 25.11 -24.52 -23.15
C GLU A 91 26.38 -23.73 -23.48
N ASN A 92 26.55 -22.54 -22.91
CA ASN A 92 27.79 -21.78 -23.05
C ASN A 92 28.98 -22.55 -22.45
N ALA A 93 28.83 -23.10 -21.24
CA ALA A 93 29.86 -23.92 -20.61
C ALA A 93 30.20 -25.16 -21.46
N ARG A 94 29.19 -25.79 -22.07
CA ARG A 94 29.36 -26.92 -23.00
C ARG A 94 30.14 -26.51 -24.25
N LEU A 95 29.78 -25.39 -24.87
CA LEU A 95 30.49 -24.86 -26.04
C LEU A 95 31.94 -24.54 -25.71
N GLN A 96 32.22 -23.91 -24.57
CA GLN A 96 33.59 -23.64 -24.11
C GLN A 96 34.35 -24.95 -23.83
N ALA A 97 33.72 -25.94 -23.23
CA ALA A 97 34.35 -27.24 -23.01
C ALA A 97 34.70 -27.92 -24.35
N LEU A 98 33.79 -27.86 -25.32
CA LEU A 98 34.01 -28.40 -26.67
C LEU A 98 35.15 -27.67 -27.39
N GLU A 99 35.20 -26.34 -27.28
CA GLU A 99 36.28 -25.52 -27.81
C GLU A 99 37.63 -25.86 -27.16
N ARG A 100 37.68 -26.01 -25.83
CA ARG A 100 38.89 -26.43 -25.10
C ARG A 100 39.35 -27.83 -25.54
N VAL A 101 38.43 -28.78 -25.69
CA VAL A 101 38.77 -30.14 -26.16
C VAL A 101 39.31 -30.11 -27.59
N LYS A 102 38.65 -29.39 -28.51
CA LYS A 102 39.11 -29.21 -29.89
C LYS A 102 40.50 -28.58 -29.97
N ASN A 103 40.78 -27.62 -29.10
CA ASN A 103 42.06 -26.91 -29.08
C ASN A 103 43.12 -27.59 -28.20
N SER A 104 42.79 -28.70 -27.53
CA SER A 104 43.70 -29.42 -26.66
C SER A 104 44.81 -30.12 -27.44
N ASP A 105 45.97 -30.27 -26.80
CA ASP A 105 47.15 -30.86 -27.42
C ASP A 105 46.94 -32.35 -27.77
N VAL A 106 46.06 -33.05 -27.05
CA VAL A 106 45.65 -34.42 -27.36
C VAL A 106 44.90 -34.49 -28.70
N ALA A 107 43.97 -33.57 -28.96
CA ALA A 107 43.24 -33.51 -30.22
C ALA A 107 44.12 -33.08 -31.40
N LYS A 108 45.07 -32.15 -31.17
CA LYS A 108 46.07 -31.75 -32.18
C LYS A 108 47.06 -32.86 -32.51
N ALA A 109 47.33 -33.75 -31.57
CA ALA A 109 48.18 -34.91 -31.76
C ALA A 109 47.46 -36.10 -32.42
N MET A 110 46.13 -36.04 -32.61
CA MET A 110 45.40 -37.05 -33.38
C MET A 110 45.62 -36.80 -34.88
N THR A 111 46.34 -37.70 -35.53
CA THR A 111 46.44 -37.76 -37.00
C THR A 111 45.33 -38.64 -37.55
N ASP A 112 44.82 -38.34 -38.76
CA ASP A 112 43.83 -39.19 -39.42
C ASP A 112 44.33 -40.65 -39.50
N PRO A 113 43.49 -41.64 -39.14
CA PRO A 113 43.90 -43.04 -39.17
C PRO A 113 44.22 -43.47 -40.61
N VAL A 114 45.43 -44.00 -40.82
CA VAL A 114 45.96 -44.41 -42.13
C VAL A 114 45.25 -45.67 -42.68
N GLY A 115 44.41 -46.34 -41.89
CA GLY A 115 43.52 -47.40 -42.33
C GLY A 115 42.73 -48.04 -41.18
N THR A 116 41.46 -48.39 -41.42
CA THR A 116 40.64 -49.16 -40.49
C THR A 116 40.76 -50.64 -40.83
N GLU A 117 41.54 -51.38 -40.05
CA GLU A 117 41.62 -52.83 -40.18
C GLU A 117 40.60 -53.48 -39.24
N TYR A 118 39.67 -54.25 -39.81
CA TYR A 118 38.64 -54.94 -39.05
C TYR A 118 39.21 -56.26 -38.52
N ALA A 119 39.12 -56.48 -37.21
CA ALA A 119 39.45 -57.77 -36.60
C ALA A 119 38.42 -58.81 -37.05
N ASN A 120 38.84 -59.72 -37.94
CA ASN A 120 38.03 -60.85 -38.38
C ASN A 120 38.14 -61.97 -37.33
N ASN A 121 37.02 -62.34 -36.71
CA ASN A 121 36.91 -63.49 -35.80
C ASN A 121 36.33 -64.69 -36.54
#